data_AF-A0A847PZM6-F1
#
_entry.id   AF-A0A847PZM6-F1
#
_cell.length_a   1.000
_cell.length_b   1.000
_cell.length_c   1.000
_cell.angle_alpha   90.00
_cell.angle_beta   90.00
_cell.angle_gamma   90.00
#
_symmetry.space_group_name_H-M   'P 1'
#
loop_
_entity.id
_entity.type
_entity.pdbx_description
1 polymer ?
#
loop_
_entity_poly.entity_id
_entity_poly.type
_entity_poly.pdbx_seq_one_letter_code
_entity_poly.pdbx_strand_id
1 'polypeptide(L)' 'KTCPHGDDARVVLSGRKVREMLCAGLEPPPEFTRPCVARILVEWSKSGRERG' A
#
# COMPACT_ATOMS: atom_id res chain seq x y z
N LYS A 1 -5.10 -22.66 -9.70
CA LYS A 1 -3.82 -22.89 -8.96
C LYS A 1 -2.91 -21.72 -9.30
N THR A 2 -2.92 -20.71 -8.44
CA THR A 2 -2.30 -19.40 -8.63
C THR A 2 -0.81 -19.47 -8.36
N CYS A 3 -0.03 -19.35 -9.44
CA CYS A 3 1.41 -19.10 -9.57
C CYS A 3 2.39 -20.02 -8.80
N PRO A 4 3.40 -20.62 -9.47
CA PRO A 4 4.34 -21.59 -8.90
C PRO A 4 5.50 -20.97 -8.10
N HIS A 5 5.36 -19.72 -7.68
CA HIS A 5 6.40 -19.02 -6.93
C HIS A 5 6.20 -19.31 -5.45
N GLY A 6 7.28 -19.74 -4.77
CA GLY A 6 7.27 -20.14 -3.37
C GLY A 6 6.79 -19.02 -2.44
N ASP A 7 6.42 -19.38 -1.21
CA ASP A 7 5.85 -18.51 -0.17
C ASP A 7 6.62 -17.19 0.05
N ASP A 8 7.92 -17.20 -0.25
CA ASP A 8 8.83 -16.04 -0.20
C ASP A 8 8.46 -14.90 -1.17
N ALA A 9 7.75 -15.20 -2.26
CA ALA A 9 7.27 -14.22 -3.25
C ALA A 9 5.80 -13.81 -3.02
N ARG A 10 5.15 -14.30 -1.95
CA ARG A 10 3.82 -13.82 -1.56
C ARG A 10 3.97 -12.63 -0.63
N VAL A 11 3.91 -11.44 -1.21
CA VAL A 11 3.64 -10.22 -0.44
C VAL A 11 2.19 -10.26 0.06
N VAL A 12 1.96 -10.88 1.23
CA VAL A 12 0.66 -10.87 1.90
C VAL A 12 0.54 -9.58 2.71
N LEU A 13 0.30 -8.48 2.01
CA LEU A 13 -0.05 -7.22 2.65
C LEU A 13 -1.53 -7.23 3.00
N SER A 14 -1.83 -7.32 4.30
CA SER A 14 -3.20 -7.13 4.77
C SER A 14 -3.66 -5.69 4.49
N GLY A 15 -4.92 -5.52 4.07
CA GLY A 15 -5.49 -4.18 3.87
C GLY A 15 -5.44 -3.31 5.13
N ARG A 16 -5.32 -3.91 6.32
CA ARG A 16 -5.03 -3.20 7.57
C ARG A 16 -3.62 -2.59 7.57
N LYS A 17 -2.59 -3.37 7.24
CA LYS A 17 -1.20 -2.89 7.18
C LYS A 17 -1.03 -1.77 6.16
N VAL A 18 -1.71 -1.86 5.02
CA VAL A 18 -1.71 -0.80 3.99
C VAL A 18 -2.29 0.50 4.54
N ARG A 19 -3.42 0.44 5.24
CA ARG A 19 -4.01 1.61 5.91
C ARG A 19 -3.10 2.20 6.98
N GLU A 20 -2.43 1.36 7.78
CA GLU A 20 -1.44 1.80 8.76
C GLU A 20 -0.25 2.50 8.09
N MET A 21 0.26 1.97 6.96
CA MET A 21 1.35 2.60 6.20
C MET A 21 0.93 3.96 5.63
N LEU A 22 -0.23 4.05 4.98
CA LEU A 22 -0.76 5.32 4.47
C LEU A 22 -0.98 6.33 5.60
N CYS A 23 -1.48 5.87 6.76
CA CYS A 23 -1.62 6.69 7.95
C CYS A 23 -0.25 7.13 8.50
N ALA A 24 0.78 6.28 8.48
CA ALA A 24 2.15 6.67 8.81
C ALA A 24 2.82 7.56 7.75
N GLY A 25 2.17 7.79 6.60
CA GLY A 25 2.75 8.52 5.46
C GLY A 25 3.78 7.71 4.67
N LEU A 26 3.83 6.40 4.89
CA LEU A 26 4.69 5.44 4.18
C LEU A 26 3.99 4.92 2.93
N GLU A 27 4.72 4.85 1.83
CA GLU A 27 4.23 4.28 0.57
C GLU A 27 4.17 2.74 0.66
N PRO A 28 3.05 2.10 0.27
CA PRO A 28 3.01 0.65 0.16
C PRO A 28 3.96 0.16 -0.94
N PRO A 29 4.52 -1.06 -0.81
CA PRO A 29 5.51 -1.55 -1.76
C PRO A 29 4.93 -1.71 -3.18
N PRO A 30 5.79 -1.60 -4.20
CA PRO A 30 5.39 -1.61 -5.61
C PRO A 30 4.74 -2.93 -6.05
N GLU A 31 5.03 -4.03 -5.36
CA GLU A 31 4.43 -5.35 -5.56
C GLU A 31 2.93 -5.37 -5.22
N PHE A 32 2.49 -4.51 -4.29
CA PHE A 32 1.09 -4.40 -3.91
C PHE A 32 0.38 -3.28 -4.67
N THR A 33 1.06 -2.16 -4.90
CA THR A 33 0.47 -1.01 -5.60
C THR A 33 1.49 -0.39 -6.52
N ARG A 34 1.12 -0.20 -7.79
CA ARG A 34 1.99 0.49 -8.75
C ARG A 34 2.42 1.85 -8.20
N PRO A 35 3.67 2.29 -8.43
CA PRO A 35 4.21 3.51 -7.85
C PRO A 35 3.41 4.77 -8.22
N CYS A 36 2.82 4.84 -9.43
CA CYS A 36 1.93 5.96 -9.79
C CYS A 36 0.67 6.03 -8.93
N VAL A 37 0.13 4.88 -8.50
CA VAL A 37 -1.07 4.80 -7.68
C VAL A 37 -0.72 4.99 -6.20
N ALA A 38 0.43 4.49 -5.74
CA ALA A 38 0.90 4.64 -4.36
C ALA A 38 1.01 6.13 -3.98
N ARG A 39 1.54 6.96 -4.88
CA ARG A 39 1.63 8.42 -4.68
C ARG A 39 0.27 9.08 -4.50
N ILE A 40 -0.70 8.74 -5.36
CA ILE A 40 -2.07 9.27 -5.28
C ILE A 40 -2.72 8.88 -3.95
N LEU A 41 -2.51 7.65 -3.49
CA LEU A 41 -3.06 7.17 -2.20
C LEU A 41 -2.45 7.89 -1.00
N VAL A 42 -1.13 8.13 -1.02
CA VAL A 42 -0.45 8.89 0.04
C VAL A 42 -0.88 10.35 0.04
N GLU A 43 -0.98 10.97 -1.13
CA GLU A 43 -1.46 12.35 -1.28
C GLU A 43 -2.89 12.50 -0.77
N TRP A 44 -3.81 11.61 -1.18
CA TRP A 44 -5.17 11.58 -0.67
C TRP A 44 -5.23 11.38 0.85
N SER A 45 -4.40 10.48 1.40
CA SER A 45 -4.32 10.23 2.85
C SER A 45 -3.78 11.43 3.64
N LYS A 46 -2.97 12.29 3.03
CA LYS A 46 -2.47 13.53 3.64
C LYS A 46 -3.50 14.64 3.52
N SER A 47 -4.08 14.84 2.33
CA SER A 47 -5.14 15.83 2.08
C SER A 47 -6.42 15.57 2.90
N GLY A 48 -6.72 14.31 3.22
CA GLY A 48 -7.81 13.95 4.12
C GLY A 48 -7.60 14.40 5.58
N ARG A 49 -6.36 14.58 6.02
CA ARG A 49 -6.02 15.01 7.39
C ARG A 49 -5.98 16.53 7.56
N GLU A 50 -5.71 17.27 6.50
CA GLU A 50 -5.65 18.74 6.54
C GLU A 50 -7.04 19.40 6.46
N ARG A 51 -8.09 18.60 6.23
CA ARG A 51 -9.50 19.05 6.13
C ARG A 51 -10.33 18.78 7.39
N GLY A 52 -9.72 18.30 8.48
CA GLY A 52 -10.37 18.13 9.78
C GLY A 52 -9.77 19.07 10.81
#